data_AF-A0A1Q7EQ93-F1
#
_entry.id   AF-A0A1Q7EQ93-F1
#
_cell.length_a   1.000
_cell.length_b   1.000
_cell.length_c   1.000
_cell.angle_alpha   90.00
_cell.angle_beta   90.00
_cell.angle_gamma   90.00
#
_symmetry.space_group_name_H-M   'P 1'
#
loop_
_entity.id
_entity.type
_entity.pdbx_description
1 polymer ?
#
loop_
_entity_poly.entity_id
_entity_poly.type
_entity_poly.pdbx_seq_one_letter_code
_entity_poly.pdbx_strand_id
1 'polypeptide(L)'
;MRLLPLATALALGALLLAPRVGRADPLVPLAQPGPWSGVSGLIGYGARLWFVNSVRFVDHNSADVWSYHPATGEARYGRHLFSQDAGDPVVAGGLLYWPFANGRFSTGRGEYLVTNGRDWQWCALPEGEVFHVHAMAANGGALYAATSAWHAGLQRSDDEGATWQAIYDHPMPPRRVSRITAFAALDDTLYAGLTTYGRIGVNLLRVAHDTLRPTTGWPWGESVSTLAAYRGWLYGVNRNGDESAVWRWRGTAAERVRALDGEPIRALAAGPDALWAIGAREGRGTLWRSPDGVAWRAAQRFPSAEPLALTVYAGRVYVGTRGPGERGTLWGPRPPAPVDPPVAPRPLPPLPQRLAPEVDDALAVLDRVLKDPTSYEGSAARVRAAVAPLALNGLAEVGPTLVQRLGGPFPDVQVRLFGGGLTAPAAKVARWYLLWAIALGGRERIPPALLAEPWTARPNRAEKYVEAAPAAAWAVAQLGQADEETLAALVARLDVADQPLWLVGDFVGALSALTGEGFGYDVAAWQRWWSGRQSGRR
;
A
#
# COMPACT_ATOMS: atom_id res chain seq x y z
N MET A 1 -56.82 -60.48 -9.98
CA MET A 1 -56.64 -59.74 -8.71
C MET A 1 -55.15 -59.74 -8.38
N ARG A 2 -54.59 -58.55 -8.08
CA ARG A 2 -53.21 -58.24 -7.65
C ARG A 2 -52.12 -58.15 -8.73
N LEU A 3 -51.76 -56.88 -8.94
CA LEU A 3 -50.54 -56.32 -9.51
C LEU A 3 -49.28 -56.79 -8.77
N LEU A 4 -48.17 -57.00 -9.49
CA LEU A 4 -46.81 -56.78 -9.01
C LEU A 4 -45.87 -56.40 -10.19
N PRO A 5 -44.83 -55.58 -9.97
CA PRO A 5 -44.42 -54.56 -10.93
C PRO A 5 -43.11 -54.84 -11.67
N LEU A 6 -43.01 -54.20 -12.84
CA LEU A 6 -41.79 -53.85 -13.57
C LEU A 6 -40.79 -53.13 -12.64
N ALA A 7 -39.59 -53.68 -12.48
CA ALA A 7 -38.41 -52.93 -12.05
C ALA A 7 -37.13 -53.67 -12.45
N THR A 8 -36.77 -53.62 -13.74
CA THR A 8 -35.44 -54.07 -14.18
C THR A 8 -35.07 -53.34 -15.46
N ALA A 9 -34.39 -52.19 -15.33
CA ALA A 9 -33.46 -51.58 -16.30
C ALA A 9 -33.29 -50.08 -16.00
N LEU A 10 -32.41 -49.74 -15.05
CA LEU A 10 -31.81 -48.41 -14.93
C LEU A 10 -30.56 -48.52 -14.06
N ALA A 11 -29.61 -49.33 -14.52
CA ALA A 11 -28.34 -49.56 -13.85
C ALA A 11 -27.20 -49.58 -14.88
N LEU A 12 -27.09 -48.56 -15.73
CA LEU A 12 -25.92 -48.31 -16.60
C LEU A 12 -26.10 -46.92 -17.23
N GLY A 13 -25.55 -45.88 -16.59
CA GLY A 13 -25.60 -44.52 -17.15
C GLY A 13 -25.24 -43.36 -16.22
N ALA A 14 -24.89 -43.61 -14.96
CA ALA A 14 -24.58 -42.55 -13.98
C ALA A 14 -23.24 -42.74 -13.24
N LEU A 15 -22.29 -43.47 -13.83
CA LEU A 15 -20.89 -43.43 -13.40
C LEU A 15 -20.04 -42.97 -14.60
N LEU A 16 -19.17 -41.99 -14.36
CA LEU A 16 -18.23 -41.34 -15.29
C LEU A 16 -18.61 -39.94 -15.83
N LEU A 17 -19.21 -39.10 -14.98
CA LEU A 17 -18.88 -37.66 -14.99
C LEU A 17 -18.52 -37.23 -13.58
N ALA A 18 -17.50 -37.88 -13.00
CA ALA A 18 -16.72 -37.20 -11.97
C ALA A 18 -16.17 -35.93 -12.62
N PRO A 19 -16.36 -34.73 -12.04
CA PRO A 19 -15.71 -33.54 -12.58
C PRO A 19 -14.22 -33.86 -12.60
N ARG A 20 -13.64 -33.89 -13.81
CA ARG A 20 -12.18 -33.86 -13.95
C ARG A 20 -11.76 -32.65 -13.15
N VAL A 21 -11.15 -32.87 -11.98
CA VAL A 21 -10.58 -31.79 -11.17
C VAL A 21 -9.49 -31.21 -12.05
N GLY A 22 -9.85 -30.18 -12.81
CA GLY A 22 -9.02 -29.56 -13.83
C GLY A 22 -7.68 -29.25 -13.20
N ARG A 23 -6.61 -29.79 -13.79
CA ARG A 23 -5.26 -29.33 -13.50
C ARG A 23 -5.29 -27.83 -13.79
N ALA A 24 -5.04 -27.00 -12.78
CA ALA A 24 -4.95 -25.57 -13.02
C ALA A 24 -3.84 -25.34 -14.06
N ASP A 25 -4.13 -24.54 -15.08
CA ASP A 25 -3.14 -24.21 -16.09
C ASP A 25 -1.91 -23.62 -15.41
N PRO A 26 -0.70 -24.00 -15.86
CA PRO A 26 0.52 -23.46 -15.27
C PRO A 26 0.56 -21.95 -15.46
N LEU A 27 0.92 -21.24 -14.39
CA LEU A 27 1.13 -19.80 -14.41
C LEU A 27 2.38 -19.48 -15.22
N VAL A 28 2.30 -18.48 -16.08
CA VAL A 28 3.43 -17.95 -16.85
C VAL A 28 3.81 -16.55 -16.35
N PRO A 29 5.04 -16.07 -16.60
CA PRO A 29 5.37 -14.66 -16.41
C PRO A 29 4.48 -13.79 -17.31
N LEU A 30 3.86 -12.78 -16.73
CA LEU A 30 2.95 -11.86 -17.43
C LEU A 30 3.58 -10.48 -17.62
N ALA A 31 4.27 -9.97 -16.60
CA ALA A 31 4.90 -8.66 -16.63
C ALA A 31 6.11 -8.60 -15.69
N GLN A 32 7.08 -7.76 -16.07
CA GLN A 32 8.21 -7.34 -15.23
C GLN A 32 8.18 -5.80 -15.12
N PRO A 33 7.27 -5.28 -14.28
CA PRO A 33 7.01 -3.86 -14.14
C PRO A 33 8.16 -3.17 -13.41
N GLY A 34 8.43 -1.91 -13.79
CA GLY A 34 9.35 -1.03 -13.07
C GLY A 34 10.75 -1.59 -12.83
N PRO A 35 11.58 -0.86 -12.07
CA PRO A 35 12.94 -1.29 -11.78
C PRO A 35 13.04 -2.13 -10.49
N TRP A 36 11.97 -2.27 -9.72
CA TRP A 36 12.06 -2.81 -8.36
C TRP A 36 11.96 -4.33 -8.30
N SER A 37 12.40 -4.88 -7.17
CA SER A 37 12.71 -6.31 -7.06
C SER A 37 11.55 -7.22 -6.72
N GLY A 38 10.47 -6.69 -6.16
CA GLY A 38 9.30 -7.45 -5.76
C GLY A 38 8.04 -7.02 -6.49
N VAL A 39 7.10 -7.95 -6.66
CA VAL A 39 5.69 -7.66 -6.92
C VAL A 39 4.86 -8.13 -5.71
N SER A 40 4.08 -7.22 -5.12
CA SER A 40 3.32 -7.39 -3.88
C SER A 40 1.93 -6.71 -3.99
N GLY A 41 1.13 -6.77 -2.91
CA GLY A 41 -0.13 -6.03 -2.80
C GLY A 41 -1.15 -6.30 -3.92
N LEU A 42 -1.30 -7.56 -4.34
CA LEU A 42 -2.14 -7.88 -5.49
C LEU A 42 -3.63 -7.79 -5.14
N ILE A 43 -4.40 -7.06 -5.95
CA ILE A 43 -5.85 -6.94 -5.78
C ILE A 43 -6.56 -6.75 -7.12
N GLY A 44 -7.70 -7.39 -7.28
CA GLY A 44 -8.58 -7.19 -8.43
C GLY A 44 -9.44 -5.95 -8.28
N TYR A 45 -9.54 -5.12 -9.32
CA TYR A 45 -10.47 -3.98 -9.34
C TYR A 45 -10.84 -3.60 -10.78
N GLY A 46 -12.14 -3.67 -11.09
CA GLY A 46 -12.69 -3.40 -12.42
C GLY A 46 -12.33 -4.51 -13.40
N ALA A 47 -11.69 -4.17 -14.51
CA ALA A 47 -11.17 -5.13 -15.49
C ALA A 47 -9.67 -5.43 -15.32
N ARG A 48 -9.05 -4.96 -14.22
CA ARG A 48 -7.60 -4.98 -14.05
C ARG A 48 -7.22 -5.62 -12.72
N LEU A 49 -6.07 -6.29 -12.76
CA LEU A 49 -5.34 -6.69 -11.58
C LEU A 49 -4.36 -5.56 -11.23
N TRP A 50 -4.47 -5.02 -10.03
CA TRP A 50 -3.55 -4.01 -9.51
C TRP A 50 -2.54 -4.65 -8.58
N PHE A 51 -1.35 -4.08 -8.51
CA PHE A 51 -0.26 -4.58 -7.69
C PHE A 51 0.79 -3.50 -7.48
N VAL A 52 1.69 -3.73 -6.54
CA VAL A 52 2.84 -2.86 -6.27
C VAL A 52 4.11 -3.52 -6.77
N ASN A 53 4.96 -2.76 -7.46
CA ASN A 53 6.36 -3.11 -7.68
C ASN A 53 7.21 -2.38 -6.64
N SER A 54 7.99 -3.09 -5.82
CA SER A 54 8.75 -2.45 -4.73
C SER A 54 10.06 -3.16 -4.36
N VAL A 55 10.97 -2.46 -3.68
CA VAL A 55 12.23 -3.02 -3.12
C VAL A 55 11.99 -3.56 -1.70
N ARG A 56 10.92 -4.35 -1.56
CA ARG A 56 10.39 -4.86 -0.29
C ARG A 56 11.48 -5.14 0.75
N PHE A 57 11.27 -4.64 1.98
CA PHE A 57 12.15 -4.76 3.16
C PHE A 57 13.36 -3.81 3.21
N VAL A 58 13.60 -3.01 2.17
CA VAL A 58 14.72 -2.07 2.10
C VAL A 58 14.21 -0.75 1.47
N ASP A 59 14.55 0.41 2.03
CA ASP A 59 14.40 1.76 1.43
C ASP A 59 13.01 2.38 1.19
N HIS A 60 12.64 3.43 1.94
CA HIS A 60 11.31 4.10 1.92
C HIS A 60 11.01 5.02 0.72
N ASN A 61 11.18 4.57 -0.52
CA ASN A 61 11.03 5.40 -1.72
C ASN A 61 11.07 4.62 -3.04
N SER A 62 10.83 3.32 -2.97
CA SER A 62 11.03 2.40 -4.09
C SER A 62 9.80 1.53 -4.21
N ALA A 63 8.63 2.15 -4.37
CA ALA A 63 7.37 1.47 -4.56
C ALA A 63 6.50 2.21 -5.58
N ASP A 64 5.90 1.48 -6.51
CA ASP A 64 4.97 2.02 -7.50
C ASP A 64 3.77 1.11 -7.64
N VAL A 65 2.59 1.70 -7.76
CA VAL A 65 1.37 0.99 -8.13
C VAL A 65 1.30 0.83 -9.64
N TRP A 66 1.00 -0.38 -10.08
CA TRP A 66 0.82 -0.77 -11.47
C TRP A 66 -0.49 -1.54 -11.63
N SER A 67 -0.92 -1.71 -12.87
CA SER A 67 -2.07 -2.54 -13.20
C SER A 67 -1.84 -3.36 -14.47
N TYR A 68 -2.35 -4.59 -14.48
CA TYR A 68 -2.33 -5.51 -15.61
C TYR A 68 -3.76 -5.80 -16.07
N HIS A 69 -4.00 -5.82 -17.37
CA HIS A 69 -5.30 -6.17 -17.95
C HIS A 69 -5.30 -7.64 -18.42
N PRO A 70 -5.95 -8.57 -17.70
CA PRO A 70 -5.88 -9.99 -18.01
C PRO A 70 -6.39 -10.39 -19.40
N ALA A 71 -7.35 -9.66 -19.95
CA ALA A 71 -7.84 -9.95 -21.30
C ALA A 71 -6.84 -9.57 -22.42
N THR A 72 -6.07 -8.49 -22.27
CA THR A 72 -5.21 -7.95 -23.33
C THR A 72 -3.72 -8.21 -23.11
N GLY A 73 -3.32 -8.49 -21.87
CA GLY A 73 -1.91 -8.62 -21.50
C GLY A 73 -1.18 -7.31 -21.22
N GLU A 74 -1.90 -6.17 -21.21
CA GLU A 74 -1.30 -4.86 -21.07
C GLU A 74 -0.99 -4.51 -19.60
N ALA A 75 0.27 -4.17 -19.31
CA ALA A 75 0.68 -3.58 -18.03
C ALA A 75 0.79 -2.05 -18.15
N ARG A 76 0.33 -1.32 -17.11
CA ARG A 76 0.29 0.14 -17.08
C ARG A 76 0.80 0.67 -15.74
N TYR A 77 1.64 1.70 -15.77
CA TYR A 77 2.05 2.46 -14.60
C TYR A 77 0.86 3.22 -14.02
N GLY A 78 0.65 3.14 -12.71
CA GLY A 78 -0.45 3.79 -12.00
C GLY A 78 -0.01 5.02 -11.22
N ARG A 79 0.79 4.81 -10.17
CA ARG A 79 1.12 5.87 -9.21
C ARG A 79 2.43 5.59 -8.47
N HIS A 80 3.23 6.63 -8.24
CA HIS A 80 4.40 6.54 -7.37
C HIS A 80 4.00 6.51 -5.90
N LEU A 81 4.64 5.63 -5.12
CA LEU A 81 4.55 5.60 -3.67
C LEU A 81 5.94 5.87 -3.10
N PHE A 82 6.07 6.96 -2.33
CA PHE A 82 7.29 7.19 -1.56
C PHE A 82 7.31 6.29 -0.33
N SER A 83 7.51 4.99 -0.54
CA SER A 83 7.41 3.94 0.48
C SER A 83 8.34 2.77 0.22
N GLN A 84 8.55 1.93 1.24
CA GLN A 84 9.32 0.67 1.13
C GLN A 84 8.52 -0.40 0.38
N ASP A 85 7.22 -0.40 0.61
CA ASP A 85 6.23 -1.26 0.00
C ASP A 85 4.88 -0.61 0.28
N ALA A 86 3.81 -1.20 -0.22
CA ALA A 86 2.48 -0.84 0.22
C ALA A 86 1.90 -1.91 1.14
N GLY A 87 0.95 -1.50 1.98
CA GLY A 87 0.16 -2.42 2.77
C GLY A 87 -0.89 -3.16 1.92
N ASP A 88 -1.63 -4.06 2.56
CA ASP A 88 -2.70 -4.81 1.89
C ASP A 88 -3.87 -3.88 1.53
N PRO A 89 -4.20 -3.72 0.23
CA PRO A 89 -5.24 -2.82 -0.22
C PRO A 89 -6.65 -3.42 -0.07
N VAL A 90 -7.68 -2.58 -0.24
CA VAL A 90 -9.08 -3.00 -0.21
C VAL A 90 -9.91 -2.30 -1.28
N VAL A 91 -10.89 -3.02 -1.84
CA VAL A 91 -11.96 -2.44 -2.66
C VAL A 91 -13.21 -2.27 -1.80
N ALA A 92 -13.77 -1.05 -1.76
CA ALA A 92 -14.98 -0.73 -1.02
C ALA A 92 -15.75 0.41 -1.71
N GLY A 93 -17.08 0.36 -1.70
CA GLY A 93 -17.89 1.45 -2.27
C GLY A 93 -17.60 1.75 -3.75
N GLY A 94 -17.07 0.77 -4.51
CA GLY A 94 -16.65 0.96 -5.89
C GLY A 94 -15.31 1.70 -6.07
N LEU A 95 -14.53 1.90 -5.01
CA LEU A 95 -13.21 2.52 -5.02
C LEU A 95 -12.15 1.55 -4.51
N LEU A 96 -10.90 1.79 -4.90
CA LEU A 96 -9.73 1.06 -4.43
C LEU A 96 -8.93 1.93 -3.46
N TYR A 97 -8.69 1.42 -2.26
CA TYR A 97 -7.95 2.07 -1.17
C TYR A 97 -6.62 1.36 -0.96
N TRP A 98 -5.54 2.12 -0.95
CA TRP A 98 -4.19 1.59 -0.88
C TRP A 98 -3.41 2.18 0.30
N PRO A 99 -3.21 1.43 1.39
CA PRO A 99 -2.41 1.90 2.51
C PRO A 99 -0.92 1.83 2.20
N PHE A 100 -0.15 2.78 2.72
CA PHE A 100 1.30 2.78 2.58
C PHE A 100 1.93 3.59 3.71
N ALA A 101 3.25 3.71 3.69
CA ALA A 101 3.98 4.56 4.63
C ALA A 101 4.81 5.60 3.87
N ASN A 102 4.51 6.89 4.04
CA ASN A 102 5.32 7.95 3.46
C ASN A 102 6.31 8.52 4.47
N GLY A 103 7.57 8.13 4.37
CA GLY A 103 8.62 8.63 5.26
C GLY A 103 8.84 10.14 5.20
N ARG A 104 8.34 10.83 4.15
CA ARG A 104 8.36 12.30 4.08
C ARG A 104 7.41 12.96 5.07
N PHE A 105 6.40 12.25 5.55
CA PHE A 105 5.32 12.86 6.33
C PHE A 105 4.95 12.05 7.58
N SER A 106 5.48 10.83 7.73
CA SER A 106 5.19 9.86 8.79
C SER A 106 5.63 10.25 10.20
N THR A 107 5.83 11.53 10.50
CA THR A 107 5.93 12.01 11.89
C THR A 107 4.52 12.18 12.48
N GLY A 108 3.75 11.10 12.47
CA GLY A 108 2.53 10.95 13.27
C GLY A 108 1.19 10.98 12.52
N ARG A 109 1.10 10.49 11.26
CA ARG A 109 -0.19 10.23 10.59
C ARG A 109 -0.08 9.03 9.65
N GLY A 110 -1.15 8.22 9.60
CA GLY A 110 -1.26 7.10 8.67
C GLY A 110 -1.80 7.59 7.33
N GLU A 111 -1.34 7.01 6.24
CA GLU A 111 -1.64 7.48 4.89
C GLU A 111 -2.15 6.37 4.00
N TYR A 112 -2.98 6.76 3.03
CA TYR A 112 -3.49 5.87 2.01
C TYR A 112 -3.83 6.66 0.75
N LEU A 113 -3.85 5.97 -0.38
CA LEU A 113 -4.39 6.50 -1.63
C LEU A 113 -5.79 5.95 -1.87
N VAL A 114 -6.63 6.73 -2.55
CA VAL A 114 -7.92 6.28 -3.07
C VAL A 114 -7.97 6.49 -4.57
N THR A 115 -8.48 5.52 -5.31
CA THR A 115 -8.64 5.61 -6.76
C THR A 115 -9.93 4.98 -7.25
N ASN A 116 -10.47 5.56 -8.33
CA ASN A 116 -11.53 4.98 -9.15
C ASN A 116 -10.98 4.21 -10.38
N GLY A 117 -9.66 3.96 -10.41
CA GLY A 117 -8.93 3.32 -11.52
C GLY A 117 -8.35 4.28 -12.56
N ARG A 118 -8.70 5.57 -12.47
CA ARG A 118 -8.19 6.66 -13.31
C ARG A 118 -7.59 7.77 -12.47
N ASP A 119 -8.39 8.32 -11.56
CA ASP A 119 -8.04 9.45 -10.71
C ASP A 119 -7.47 8.96 -9.39
N TRP A 120 -6.59 9.74 -8.78
CA TRP A 120 -5.92 9.38 -7.53
C TRP A 120 -6.04 10.52 -6.53
N GLN A 121 -6.37 10.19 -5.29
CA GLN A 121 -6.37 11.12 -4.18
C GLN A 121 -5.51 10.56 -3.05
N TRP A 122 -4.65 11.42 -2.52
CA TRP A 122 -3.92 11.12 -1.29
C TRP A 122 -4.77 11.51 -0.08
N CYS A 123 -4.81 10.63 0.92
CA CYS A 123 -5.54 10.83 2.16
C CYS A 123 -4.64 10.51 3.35
N ALA A 124 -4.93 11.16 4.49
CA ALA A 124 -4.30 10.85 5.76
C ALA A 124 -5.34 10.68 6.86
N LEU A 125 -5.04 9.80 7.81
CA LEU A 125 -5.83 9.60 9.01
C LEU A 125 -5.72 10.85 9.91
N PRO A 126 -6.83 11.28 10.54
CA PRO A 126 -6.90 12.54 11.27
C PRO A 126 -6.16 12.51 12.62
N GLU A 127 -5.97 11.32 13.20
CA GLU A 127 -5.51 11.16 14.59
C GLU A 127 -4.50 10.01 14.75
N GLY A 128 -3.74 10.09 15.85
CA GLY A 128 -2.82 9.05 16.32
C GLY A 128 -1.37 9.22 15.84
N GLU A 129 -0.41 8.80 16.67
CA GLU A 129 0.96 8.60 16.21
C GLU A 129 0.98 7.34 15.35
N VAL A 130 1.12 7.52 14.04
CA VAL A 130 1.12 6.42 13.06
C VAL A 130 2.32 6.59 12.12
N PHE A 131 3.11 5.54 11.98
CA PHE A 131 4.22 5.46 11.03
C PHE A 131 3.82 4.72 9.75
N HIS A 132 2.91 3.76 9.89
CA HIS A 132 2.46 2.88 8.81
C HIS A 132 0.97 2.60 8.94
N VAL A 133 0.29 2.51 7.80
CA VAL A 133 -0.94 1.71 7.67
C VAL A 133 -0.53 0.41 6.96
N HIS A 134 -0.65 -0.72 7.64
CA HIS A 134 -0.16 -2.01 7.10
C HIS A 134 -1.18 -2.73 6.24
N ALA A 135 -2.45 -2.54 6.52
CA ALA A 135 -3.55 -3.17 5.81
C ALA A 135 -4.82 -2.35 5.95
N MET A 136 -5.66 -2.42 4.93
CA MET A 136 -7.04 -1.92 5.00
C MET A 136 -8.00 -3.06 4.71
N ALA A 137 -9.22 -2.95 5.25
CA ALA A 137 -10.28 -3.92 5.04
C ALA A 137 -11.63 -3.23 4.99
N ALA A 138 -12.63 -3.92 4.43
CA ALA A 138 -14.00 -3.47 4.34
C ALA A 138 -14.91 -4.58 4.82
N ASN A 139 -15.85 -4.26 5.71
CA ASN A 139 -16.80 -5.22 6.24
C ASN A 139 -18.04 -4.48 6.77
N GLY A 140 -19.23 -4.99 6.46
CA GLY A 140 -20.49 -4.40 6.95
C GLY A 140 -20.69 -2.93 6.54
N GLY A 141 -20.17 -2.51 5.38
CA GLY A 141 -20.24 -1.12 4.91
C GLY A 141 -19.18 -0.17 5.49
N ALA A 142 -18.41 -0.61 6.48
CA ALA A 142 -17.34 0.19 7.08
C ALA A 142 -15.97 -0.11 6.45
N LEU A 143 -15.09 0.88 6.47
CA LEU A 143 -13.67 0.76 6.19
C LEU A 143 -12.88 0.65 7.49
N TYR A 144 -11.78 -0.10 7.44
CA TYR A 144 -10.87 -0.32 8.55
C TYR A 144 -9.43 -0.09 8.10
N ALA A 145 -8.63 0.60 8.92
CA ALA A 145 -7.22 0.86 8.69
C ALA A 145 -6.39 0.33 9.87
N ALA A 146 -5.52 -0.65 9.61
CA ALA A 146 -4.56 -1.18 10.59
C ALA A 146 -3.40 -0.21 10.75
N THR A 147 -3.50 0.66 11.74
CA THR A 147 -2.48 1.67 12.02
C THR A 147 -1.37 1.08 12.88
N SER A 148 -0.20 1.68 12.79
CA SER A 148 0.96 1.25 13.54
C SER A 148 1.98 2.37 13.69
N ALA A 149 2.33 2.69 14.93
CA ALA A 149 3.61 3.32 15.27
C ALA A 149 4.49 2.31 16.03
N TRP A 150 4.53 2.41 17.36
CA TRP A 150 5.10 1.37 18.23
C TRP A 150 4.07 0.28 18.55
N HIS A 151 2.79 0.64 18.54
CA HIS A 151 1.68 -0.22 18.91
C HIS A 151 0.79 -0.46 17.69
N ALA A 152 0.16 -1.64 17.62
CA ALA A 152 -0.88 -1.91 16.65
C ALA A 152 -2.15 -1.13 17.03
N GLY A 153 -2.76 -0.47 16.06
CA GLY A 153 -4.05 0.18 16.23
C GLY A 153 -5.02 -0.19 15.11
N LEU A 154 -6.29 0.16 15.33
CA LEU A 154 -7.34 0.03 14.33
C LEU A 154 -8.17 1.31 14.33
N GLN A 155 -8.33 1.90 13.14
CA GLN A 155 -9.30 2.97 12.92
C GLN A 155 -10.41 2.48 12.01
N ARG A 156 -11.62 3.01 12.22
CA ARG A 156 -12.84 2.68 11.46
C ARG A 156 -13.42 3.94 10.84
N SER A 157 -13.93 3.81 9.61
CA SER A 157 -14.68 4.84 8.92
C SER A 157 -16.00 4.26 8.42
N ASP A 158 -17.10 4.99 8.65
CA ASP A 158 -18.46 4.64 8.22
C ASP A 158 -18.92 5.46 7.01
N ASP A 159 -18.04 6.30 6.46
CA ASP A 159 -18.31 7.30 5.41
C ASP A 159 -17.22 7.30 4.34
N GLU A 160 -16.75 6.09 3.96
CA GLU A 160 -15.83 5.86 2.85
C GLU A 160 -14.45 6.55 2.99
N GLY A 161 -14.05 6.81 4.23
CA GLY A 161 -12.76 7.38 4.60
C GLY A 161 -12.79 8.89 4.83
N ALA A 162 -13.96 9.54 4.80
CA ALA A 162 -14.09 10.97 5.06
C ALA A 162 -13.86 11.31 6.54
N THR A 163 -14.30 10.46 7.45
CA THR A 163 -13.99 10.55 8.89
C THR A 163 -13.50 9.21 9.42
N TRP A 164 -12.66 9.25 10.46
CA TRP A 164 -12.06 8.07 11.06
C TRP A 164 -12.12 8.17 12.58
N GLN A 165 -12.46 7.05 13.21
CA GLN A 165 -12.45 6.89 14.66
C GLN A 165 -11.45 5.80 15.04
N ALA A 166 -10.55 6.09 15.98
CA ALA A 166 -9.74 5.06 16.61
C ALA A 166 -10.62 4.17 17.50
N ILE A 167 -10.63 2.86 17.21
CA ILE A 167 -11.40 1.86 17.96
C ILE A 167 -10.49 0.88 18.70
N TYR A 168 -9.20 0.84 18.37
CA TYR A 168 -8.26 -0.05 19.04
C TYR A 168 -6.86 0.55 19.12
N ASP A 169 -6.24 0.37 20.28
CA ASP A 169 -4.82 0.60 20.52
C ASP A 169 -4.29 -0.57 21.38
N HIS A 170 -3.27 -1.27 20.88
CA HIS A 170 -2.76 -2.46 21.53
C HIS A 170 -1.79 -2.08 22.68
N PRO A 171 -2.07 -2.51 23.92
CA PRO A 171 -1.19 -2.20 25.04
C PRO A 171 0.16 -2.91 24.87
N MET A 172 1.23 -2.14 24.73
CA MET A 172 2.61 -2.65 24.71
C MET A 172 3.50 -1.91 25.71
N PRO A 173 4.47 -2.61 26.34
CA PRO A 173 5.52 -1.96 27.09
C PRO A 173 6.37 -1.03 26.19
N PRO A 174 7.07 -0.04 26.77
CA PRO A 174 8.01 0.80 26.03
C PRO A 174 9.04 -0.03 25.24
N ARG A 175 9.41 0.46 24.04
CA ARG A 175 10.40 -0.19 23.15
C ARG A 175 10.02 -1.60 22.69
N ARG A 176 8.73 -1.91 22.66
CA ARG A 176 8.20 -3.08 21.99
C ARG A 176 7.32 -2.67 20.82
N VAL A 177 7.16 -3.60 19.89
CA VAL A 177 6.49 -3.35 18.63
C VAL A 177 5.35 -4.34 18.49
N SER A 178 4.16 -3.87 18.10
CA SER A 178 3.08 -4.73 17.66
C SER A 178 2.46 -4.24 16.36
N ARG A 179 1.88 -5.14 15.57
CA ARG A 179 1.33 -4.86 14.25
C ARG A 179 0.05 -5.66 14.00
N ILE A 180 -0.91 -5.07 13.29
CA ILE A 180 -1.95 -5.82 12.59
C ILE A 180 -1.60 -5.76 11.11
N THR A 181 -1.39 -6.91 10.47
CA THR A 181 -0.93 -6.99 9.08
C THR A 181 -1.81 -7.83 8.18
N ALA A 182 -2.88 -8.44 8.72
CA ALA A 182 -3.75 -9.31 7.97
C ALA A 182 -5.19 -9.17 8.44
N PHE A 183 -6.11 -9.21 7.47
CA PHE A 183 -7.55 -9.26 7.71
C PHE A 183 -8.20 -10.37 6.89
N ALA A 184 -9.31 -10.91 7.39
CA ALA A 184 -10.23 -11.71 6.59
C ALA A 184 -11.64 -11.64 7.19
N ALA A 185 -12.66 -11.62 6.33
CA ALA A 185 -14.05 -11.69 6.74
C ALA A 185 -14.55 -13.15 6.71
N LEU A 186 -15.25 -13.57 7.76
CA LEU A 186 -15.95 -14.85 7.85
C LEU A 186 -17.32 -14.58 8.49
N ASP A 187 -18.41 -15.00 7.83
CA ASP A 187 -19.79 -14.85 8.31
C ASP A 187 -20.10 -13.43 8.84
N ASP A 188 -19.91 -12.42 7.98
CA ASP A 188 -20.07 -10.98 8.26
C ASP A 188 -19.19 -10.41 9.39
N THR A 189 -18.29 -11.21 9.95
CA THR A 189 -17.35 -10.78 11.00
C THR A 189 -15.96 -10.61 10.40
N LEU A 190 -15.37 -9.43 10.62
CA LEU A 190 -13.99 -9.16 10.27
C LEU A 190 -13.04 -9.68 11.36
N TYR A 191 -12.00 -10.40 10.97
CA TYR A 191 -10.95 -10.89 11.84
C TYR A 191 -9.60 -10.26 11.48
N ALA A 192 -8.76 -10.05 12.49
CA ALA A 192 -7.46 -9.40 12.37
C ALA A 192 -6.36 -10.30 12.94
N GLY A 193 -5.25 -10.39 12.21
CA GLY A 193 -4.03 -11.06 12.66
C GLY A 193 -3.08 -10.07 13.35
N LEU A 194 -2.84 -10.28 14.64
CA LEU A 194 -1.93 -9.50 15.46
C LEU A 194 -0.52 -10.12 15.44
N THR A 195 0.51 -9.28 15.48
CA THR A 195 1.92 -9.66 15.68
C THR A 195 2.47 -8.89 16.87
N THR A 196 3.08 -9.57 17.84
CA THR A 196 3.57 -9.01 19.12
C THR A 196 5.06 -9.24 19.39
N TYR A 197 5.83 -9.73 18.40
CA TYR A 197 7.30 -9.97 18.41
C TYR A 197 7.87 -10.40 19.79
N GLY A 198 7.90 -11.71 20.05
CA GLY A 198 8.46 -12.27 21.29
C GLY A 198 7.50 -12.29 22.49
N ARG A 199 6.19 -12.06 22.28
CA ARG A 199 5.17 -12.25 23.31
C ARG A 199 4.12 -13.26 22.85
N ILE A 200 4.04 -14.38 23.57
CA ILE A 200 3.07 -15.43 23.30
C ILE A 200 1.69 -15.03 23.86
N GLY A 201 0.65 -15.13 23.04
CA GLY A 201 -0.74 -14.83 23.42
C GLY A 201 -1.74 -15.15 22.31
N VAL A 202 -2.99 -14.72 22.50
CA VAL A 202 -4.03 -14.84 21.48
C VAL A 202 -3.86 -13.72 20.45
N ASN A 203 -3.49 -14.11 19.23
CA ASN A 203 -3.19 -13.17 18.14
C ASN A 203 -4.19 -13.18 17.00
N LEU A 204 -5.22 -14.03 17.08
CA LEU A 204 -6.40 -13.89 16.24
C LEU A 204 -7.45 -13.08 17.00
N LEU A 205 -7.73 -11.89 16.48
CA LEU A 205 -8.69 -10.96 17.04
C LEU A 205 -9.93 -10.87 16.15
N ARG A 206 -11.12 -10.71 16.75
CA ARG A 206 -12.34 -10.34 16.04
C ARG A 206 -12.59 -8.85 16.17
N VAL A 207 -13.02 -8.22 15.09
CA VAL A 207 -13.46 -6.83 15.08
C VAL A 207 -14.88 -6.78 15.64
N ALA A 208 -15.03 -6.09 16.76
CA ALA A 208 -16.31 -5.61 17.25
C ALA A 208 -16.52 -4.15 16.77
N HIS A 209 -17.71 -3.61 17.02
CA HIS A 209 -18.05 -2.24 16.60
C HIS A 209 -17.07 -1.19 17.15
N ASP A 210 -16.66 -1.34 18.40
CA ASP A 210 -15.91 -0.36 19.18
C ASP A 210 -14.48 -0.80 19.51
N THR A 211 -14.08 -2.05 19.22
CA THR A 211 -12.77 -2.57 19.60
C THR A 211 -12.41 -3.89 18.93
N LEU A 212 -11.19 -4.40 19.19
CA LEU A 212 -10.78 -5.76 18.87
C LEU A 212 -10.87 -6.65 20.10
N ARG A 213 -11.43 -7.86 19.93
CA ARG A 213 -11.55 -8.85 21.01
C ARG A 213 -10.79 -10.13 20.66
N PRO A 214 -10.04 -10.73 21.59
CA PRO A 214 -9.44 -12.05 21.37
C PRO A 214 -10.49 -13.09 20.99
N THR A 215 -10.15 -13.94 20.03
CA THR A 215 -10.95 -15.13 19.72
C THR A 215 -10.71 -16.23 20.75
N THR A 216 -11.64 -17.18 20.85
CA THR A 216 -11.50 -18.37 21.70
C THR A 216 -11.05 -19.57 20.86
N GLY A 217 -10.24 -20.44 21.46
CA GLY A 217 -9.79 -21.69 20.82
C GLY A 217 -8.69 -21.55 19.77
N TRP A 218 -8.34 -20.34 19.32
CA TRP A 218 -7.15 -20.13 18.49
C TRP A 218 -5.87 -20.44 19.29
N PRO A 219 -4.88 -21.16 18.72
CA PRO A 219 -3.63 -21.46 19.40
C PRO A 219 -2.87 -20.18 19.77
N TRP A 220 -2.21 -20.19 20.92
CA TRP A 220 -1.35 -19.08 21.30
C TRP A 220 -0.11 -19.01 20.37
N GLY A 221 0.40 -17.81 20.19
CA GLY A 221 1.60 -17.56 19.39
C GLY A 221 2.10 -16.13 19.55
N GLU A 222 3.04 -15.75 18.71
CA GLU A 222 3.59 -14.39 18.60
C GLU A 222 3.06 -13.63 17.39
N SER A 223 2.54 -14.34 16.38
CA SER A 223 1.88 -13.68 15.27
C SER A 223 0.85 -14.53 14.54
N VAL A 224 -0.12 -13.84 13.94
CA VAL A 224 -0.93 -14.33 12.82
C VAL A 224 -0.64 -13.44 11.61
N SER A 225 0.15 -13.94 10.65
CA SER A 225 0.75 -13.10 9.59
C SER A 225 -0.05 -13.02 8.29
N THR A 226 -0.96 -13.96 8.05
CA THR A 226 -1.85 -13.99 6.88
C THR A 226 -3.15 -14.68 7.27
N LEU A 227 -4.25 -14.27 6.65
CA LEU A 227 -5.58 -14.78 6.89
C LEU A 227 -6.34 -14.99 5.58
N ALA A 228 -7.18 -16.02 5.50
CA ALA A 228 -8.13 -16.23 4.42
C ALA A 228 -9.34 -17.04 4.90
N ALA A 229 -10.55 -16.66 4.50
CA ALA A 229 -11.75 -17.45 4.78
C ALA A 229 -12.07 -18.39 3.60
N TYR A 230 -12.33 -19.66 3.89
CA TYR A 230 -12.70 -20.64 2.87
C TYR A 230 -13.62 -21.72 3.47
N ARG A 231 -14.77 -21.96 2.82
CA ARG A 231 -15.76 -22.99 3.21
C ARG A 231 -16.14 -22.95 4.71
N GLY A 232 -16.42 -21.76 5.22
CA GLY A 232 -16.82 -21.54 6.61
C GLY A 232 -15.70 -21.78 7.64
N TRP A 233 -14.43 -21.81 7.21
CA TRP A 233 -13.27 -21.85 8.08
C TRP A 233 -12.40 -20.63 7.84
N LEU A 234 -11.81 -20.10 8.90
CA LEU A 234 -10.77 -19.09 8.83
C LEU A 234 -9.40 -19.77 8.88
N TYR A 235 -8.59 -19.56 7.86
CA TYR A 235 -7.22 -20.06 7.77
C TYR A 235 -6.24 -18.96 8.13
N GLY A 236 -5.15 -19.31 8.81
CA GLY A 236 -4.06 -18.37 9.07
C GLY A 236 -2.75 -19.06 9.39
N VAL A 237 -1.65 -18.34 9.18
CA VAL A 237 -0.31 -18.77 9.59
C VAL A 237 -0.06 -18.25 11.00
N ASN A 238 0.04 -19.16 11.97
CA ASN A 238 0.40 -18.85 13.35
C ASN A 238 1.89 -19.12 13.56
N ARG A 239 2.61 -18.16 14.16
CA ARG A 239 4.01 -18.32 14.53
C ARG A 239 4.18 -18.37 16.05
N ASN A 240 5.03 -19.25 16.55
CA ASN A 240 5.42 -19.35 17.95
C ASN A 240 6.92 -19.67 18.02
N GLY A 241 7.77 -18.69 18.37
CA GLY A 241 9.22 -18.82 18.25
C GLY A 241 9.66 -19.13 16.80
N ASP A 242 10.33 -20.27 16.62
CA ASP A 242 10.78 -20.78 15.32
C ASP A 242 9.72 -21.61 14.59
N GLU A 243 8.65 -22.02 15.29
CA GLU A 243 7.56 -22.76 14.68
C GLU A 243 6.65 -21.81 13.89
N SER A 244 6.36 -22.18 12.64
CA SER A 244 5.35 -21.54 11.80
C SER A 244 4.46 -22.63 11.20
N ALA A 245 3.15 -22.51 11.41
CA ALA A 245 2.18 -23.52 10.97
C ALA A 245 0.89 -22.88 10.48
N VAL A 246 0.26 -23.52 9.50
CA VAL A 246 -1.08 -23.15 9.05
C VAL A 246 -2.12 -23.79 9.96
N TRP A 247 -3.03 -22.97 10.47
CA TRP A 247 -4.18 -23.39 11.26
C TRP A 247 -5.46 -23.00 10.53
N ARG A 248 -6.51 -23.79 10.74
CA ARG A 248 -7.88 -23.43 10.41
C ARG A 248 -8.71 -23.34 11.68
N TRP A 249 -9.65 -22.41 11.72
CA TRP A 249 -10.48 -22.14 12.88
C TRP A 249 -11.94 -21.90 12.49
N ARG A 250 -12.85 -22.37 13.34
CA ARG A 250 -14.30 -22.15 13.23
C ARG A 250 -14.89 -22.03 14.62
N GLY A 251 -15.20 -20.79 15.05
CA GLY A 251 -15.88 -20.49 16.31
C GLY A 251 -15.03 -20.77 17.55
N THR A 252 -14.87 -22.05 17.91
CA THR A 252 -14.06 -22.48 19.06
C THR A 252 -13.10 -23.62 18.73
N ALA A 253 -13.25 -24.24 17.56
CA ALA A 253 -12.40 -25.34 17.13
C ALA A 253 -11.26 -24.79 16.26
N ALA A 254 -10.01 -25.09 16.65
CA ALA A 254 -8.83 -24.84 15.84
C ALA A 254 -8.15 -26.16 15.48
N GLU A 255 -7.73 -26.29 14.22
CA GLU A 255 -7.07 -27.48 13.71
C GLU A 255 -5.84 -27.10 12.90
N ARG A 256 -4.74 -27.81 13.16
CA ARG A 256 -3.50 -27.65 12.41
C ARG A 256 -3.61 -28.33 11.05
N VAL A 257 -3.23 -27.61 10.00
CA VAL A 257 -3.21 -28.12 8.62
C VAL A 257 -1.87 -28.83 8.38
N ARG A 258 -1.78 -30.08 8.84
CA ARG A 258 -0.52 -30.87 8.82
C ARG A 258 0.10 -31.06 7.44
N ALA A 259 -0.69 -30.99 6.38
CA ALA A 259 -0.21 -31.14 5.00
C ALA A 259 0.75 -30.02 4.55
N LEU A 260 0.85 -28.92 5.31
CA LEU A 260 1.77 -27.81 5.06
C LEU A 260 2.83 -27.65 6.17
N ASP A 261 3.00 -28.65 7.05
CA ASP A 261 4.00 -28.57 8.11
C ASP A 261 5.43 -28.50 7.54
N GLY A 262 6.24 -27.61 8.11
CA GLY A 262 7.62 -27.34 7.66
C GLY A 262 7.72 -26.42 6.43
N GLU A 263 6.61 -26.13 5.76
CA GLU A 263 6.56 -25.21 4.63
C GLU A 263 6.46 -23.76 5.12
N PRO A 264 7.35 -22.85 4.67
CA PRO A 264 7.31 -21.44 5.06
C PRO A 264 6.23 -20.70 4.27
N ILE A 265 4.97 -20.90 4.65
CA ILE A 265 3.81 -20.28 4.03
C ILE A 265 3.80 -18.77 4.31
N ARG A 266 3.60 -17.99 3.24
CA ARG A 266 3.66 -16.52 3.27
C ARG A 266 2.31 -15.85 3.06
N ALA A 267 1.49 -16.41 2.19
CA ALA A 267 0.17 -15.86 1.88
C ALA A 267 -0.81 -16.97 1.54
N LEU A 268 -2.08 -16.69 1.83
CA LEU A 268 -3.24 -17.51 1.53
C LEU A 268 -4.21 -16.69 0.68
N ALA A 269 -4.88 -17.31 -0.28
CA ALA A 269 -5.97 -16.68 -1.02
C ALA A 269 -7.06 -17.70 -1.35
N ALA A 270 -8.30 -17.34 -1.05
CA ALA A 270 -9.45 -18.16 -1.38
C ALA A 270 -9.95 -17.84 -2.80
N GLY A 271 -10.18 -18.87 -3.60
CA GLY A 271 -10.91 -18.81 -4.85
C GLY A 271 -12.24 -19.55 -4.75
N PRO A 272 -13.05 -19.56 -5.85
CA PRO A 272 -14.35 -20.24 -5.85
C PRO A 272 -14.23 -21.75 -5.58
N ASP A 273 -13.18 -22.39 -6.11
CA ASP A 273 -13.06 -23.86 -6.11
C ASP A 273 -11.93 -24.40 -5.23
N ALA A 274 -11.07 -23.52 -4.70
CA ALA A 274 -9.91 -23.93 -3.92
C ALA A 274 -9.38 -22.79 -3.06
N LEU A 275 -8.78 -23.17 -1.93
CA LEU A 275 -7.84 -22.35 -1.19
C LEU A 275 -6.44 -22.54 -1.79
N TRP A 276 -5.71 -21.44 -1.91
CA TRP A 276 -4.36 -21.39 -2.44
C TRP A 276 -3.39 -20.87 -1.39
N ALA A 277 -2.15 -21.33 -1.45
CA ALA A 277 -1.08 -20.85 -0.59
C ALA A 277 0.21 -20.71 -1.39
N ILE A 278 1.04 -19.74 -1.02
CA ILE A 278 2.42 -19.65 -1.49
C ILE A 278 3.38 -19.87 -0.33
N GLY A 279 4.37 -20.73 -0.54
CA GLY A 279 5.51 -20.92 0.36
C GLY A 279 6.80 -20.52 -0.35
N ALA A 280 7.76 -19.94 0.40
CA ALA A 280 9.03 -19.54 -0.19
C ALA A 280 10.22 -19.65 0.78
N ARG A 281 11.35 -20.14 0.28
CA ARG A 281 12.61 -20.34 1.01
C ARG A 281 13.77 -20.09 0.05
N GLU A 282 14.79 -19.34 0.45
CA GLU A 282 16.06 -19.21 -0.31
C GLU A 282 15.88 -18.89 -1.81
N GLY A 283 15.07 -17.88 -2.16
CA GLY A 283 14.91 -17.47 -3.56
C GLY A 283 14.03 -18.37 -4.45
N ARG A 284 13.46 -19.45 -3.89
CA ARG A 284 12.53 -20.37 -4.57
C ARG A 284 11.20 -20.44 -3.83
N GLY A 285 10.18 -20.98 -4.48
CA GLY A 285 8.91 -21.23 -3.82
C GLY A 285 7.98 -22.21 -4.51
N THR A 286 6.83 -22.43 -3.88
CA THR A 286 5.80 -23.37 -4.33
C THR A 286 4.43 -22.72 -4.18
N LEU A 287 3.61 -22.82 -5.23
CA LEU A 287 2.18 -22.60 -5.17
C LEU A 287 1.49 -23.90 -4.79
N TRP A 288 0.70 -23.86 -3.73
CA TRP A 288 -0.08 -24.97 -3.22
C TRP A 288 -1.57 -24.73 -3.48
N ARG A 289 -2.31 -25.83 -3.66
CA ARG A 289 -3.76 -25.81 -3.88
C ARG A 289 -4.45 -26.81 -2.97
N SER A 290 -5.59 -26.43 -2.42
CA SER A 290 -6.48 -27.32 -1.69
C SER A 290 -7.95 -27.09 -2.05
N PRO A 291 -8.66 -28.08 -2.63
CA PRO A 291 -10.09 -27.95 -2.90
C PRO A 291 -10.97 -27.94 -1.64
N ASP A 292 -10.53 -28.57 -0.56
CA ASP A 292 -11.29 -28.76 0.68
C ASP A 292 -10.70 -27.99 1.88
N GLY A 293 -9.54 -27.37 1.68
CA GLY A 293 -8.78 -26.67 2.70
C GLY A 293 -8.05 -27.60 3.70
N VAL A 294 -7.94 -28.90 3.43
CA VAL A 294 -7.23 -29.87 4.29
C VAL A 294 -6.22 -30.68 3.49
N ALA A 295 -6.61 -31.19 2.32
CA ALA A 295 -5.73 -31.90 1.41
C ALA A 295 -5.02 -30.90 0.50
N TRP A 296 -3.70 -30.79 0.64
CA TRP A 296 -2.87 -29.85 -0.13
C TRP A 296 -1.99 -30.58 -1.12
N ARG A 297 -1.81 -29.99 -2.29
CA ARG A 297 -0.87 -30.47 -3.30
C ARG A 297 -0.12 -29.29 -3.92
N ALA A 298 1.14 -29.50 -4.27
CA ALA A 298 1.89 -28.55 -5.05
C ALA A 298 1.25 -28.43 -6.44
N ALA A 299 0.82 -27.22 -6.80
CA ALA A 299 0.28 -26.89 -8.11
C ALA A 299 1.39 -26.45 -9.08
N GLN A 300 2.36 -25.67 -8.59
CA GLN A 300 3.49 -25.18 -9.37
C GLN A 300 4.68 -24.88 -8.46
N ARG A 301 5.90 -25.07 -9.00
CA ARG A 301 7.15 -24.65 -8.35
C ARG A 301 7.74 -23.46 -9.10
N PHE A 302 8.38 -22.57 -8.35
CA PHE A 302 9.14 -21.42 -8.84
C PHE A 302 10.61 -21.63 -8.45
N PRO A 303 11.43 -22.22 -9.35
CA PRO A 303 12.78 -22.66 -8.99
C PRO A 303 13.76 -21.49 -8.77
N SER A 304 13.49 -20.34 -9.36
CA SER A 304 14.36 -19.16 -9.35
C SER A 304 13.60 -17.86 -9.07
N ALA A 305 12.38 -17.97 -8.55
CA ALA A 305 11.58 -16.82 -8.16
C ALA A 305 10.94 -17.10 -6.80
N GLU A 306 10.97 -16.09 -5.93
CA GLU A 306 10.48 -16.18 -4.57
C GLU A 306 9.08 -15.56 -4.50
N PRO A 307 8.01 -16.34 -4.27
CA PRO A 307 6.67 -15.81 -4.09
C PRO A 307 6.58 -14.84 -2.91
N LEU A 308 5.95 -13.69 -3.16
CA LEU A 308 5.79 -12.61 -2.19
C LEU A 308 4.33 -12.36 -1.82
N ALA A 309 3.43 -12.50 -2.79
CA ALA A 309 2.01 -12.22 -2.64
C ALA A 309 1.18 -13.07 -3.61
N LEU A 310 -0.07 -13.30 -3.25
CA LEU A 310 -0.99 -14.21 -3.93
C LEU A 310 -2.38 -13.60 -3.89
N THR A 311 -3.10 -13.64 -5.01
CA THR A 311 -4.52 -13.31 -5.05
C THR A 311 -5.27 -14.22 -6.02
N VAL A 312 -6.59 -14.30 -5.84
CA VAL A 312 -7.49 -14.91 -6.82
C VAL A 312 -8.44 -13.83 -7.31
N TYR A 313 -8.49 -13.61 -8.62
CA TYR A 313 -9.28 -12.56 -9.23
C TYR A 313 -9.91 -13.06 -10.54
N ALA A 314 -11.19 -12.75 -10.76
CA ALA A 314 -12.00 -13.33 -11.85
C ALA A 314 -11.86 -14.87 -11.96
N GLY A 315 -11.78 -15.55 -10.81
CA GLY A 315 -11.60 -17.00 -10.71
C GLY A 315 -10.19 -17.52 -11.09
N ARG A 316 -9.21 -16.63 -11.32
CA ARG A 316 -7.85 -16.99 -11.73
C ARG A 316 -6.83 -16.61 -10.66
N VAL A 317 -5.78 -17.44 -10.55
CA VAL A 317 -4.69 -17.25 -9.59
C VAL A 317 -3.63 -16.34 -10.17
N TYR A 318 -3.16 -15.39 -9.37
CA TYR A 318 -2.03 -14.53 -9.69
C TYR A 318 -1.01 -14.53 -8.55
N VAL A 319 0.27 -14.53 -8.90
CA VAL A 319 1.38 -14.57 -7.94
C VAL A 319 2.36 -13.46 -8.25
N GLY A 320 2.63 -12.61 -7.27
CA GLY A 320 3.76 -11.68 -7.30
C GLY A 320 5.01 -12.36 -6.76
N THR A 321 6.15 -12.16 -7.44
CA THR A 321 7.42 -12.78 -7.06
C THR A 321 8.55 -11.78 -7.05
N ARG A 322 9.59 -12.08 -6.28
CA ARG A 322 10.94 -11.55 -6.49
C ARG A 322 11.69 -12.48 -7.44
N GLY A 323 12.04 -11.98 -8.62
CA GLY A 323 12.65 -12.78 -9.68
C GLY A 323 14.18 -12.71 -9.71
N PRO A 324 14.83 -13.47 -10.62
CA PRO A 324 16.27 -13.41 -10.86
C PRO A 324 16.71 -12.00 -11.27
N GLY A 325 17.91 -11.58 -10.82
CA GLY A 325 18.42 -10.23 -11.10
C GLY A 325 17.69 -9.11 -10.35
N GLU A 326 17.01 -9.45 -9.26
CA GLU A 326 16.28 -8.50 -8.40
C GLU A 326 15.24 -7.67 -9.17
N ARG A 327 14.51 -8.29 -10.12
CA ARG A 327 13.32 -7.69 -10.74
C ARG A 327 12.05 -8.44 -10.36
N GLY A 328 11.03 -7.68 -9.98
CA GLY A 328 9.71 -8.19 -9.65
C GLY A 328 9.04 -8.82 -10.89
N THR A 329 8.35 -9.93 -10.71
CA THR A 329 7.60 -10.58 -11.80
C THR A 329 6.19 -10.92 -11.34
N LEU A 330 5.20 -10.51 -12.12
CA LEU A 330 3.82 -10.95 -12.02
C LEU A 330 3.62 -12.25 -12.80
N TRP A 331 3.03 -13.26 -12.17
CA TRP A 331 2.68 -14.54 -12.77
C TRP A 331 1.16 -14.74 -12.77
N GLY A 332 0.64 -15.40 -13.80
CA GLY A 332 -0.79 -15.71 -13.90
C GLY A 332 -1.13 -16.53 -15.15
N PRO A 333 -2.42 -16.70 -15.49
CA PRO A 333 -2.83 -17.36 -16.73
C PRO A 333 -2.40 -16.55 -17.97
N ARG A 334 -2.15 -17.25 -19.08
CA ARG A 334 -1.91 -16.59 -20.38
C ARG A 334 -3.14 -15.76 -20.79
N PRO A 335 -2.96 -14.53 -21.30
CA PRO A 335 -4.05 -13.80 -21.92
C PRO A 335 -4.52 -14.52 -23.21
N PRO A 336 -5.80 -14.40 -23.60
CA PRO A 336 -6.85 -13.71 -22.86
C PRO A 336 -7.31 -14.51 -21.64
N ALA A 337 -7.37 -13.86 -20.49
CA ALA A 337 -7.95 -14.41 -19.28
C ALA A 337 -9.22 -13.64 -18.89
N PRO A 338 -10.17 -14.28 -18.17
CA PRO A 338 -11.36 -13.60 -17.67
C PRO A 338 -11.02 -12.36 -16.84
N VAL A 339 -11.90 -11.36 -16.92
CA VAL A 339 -11.86 -10.14 -16.12
C VAL A 339 -13.23 -9.89 -15.54
N ASP A 340 -13.28 -9.23 -14.39
CA ASP A 340 -14.52 -8.65 -13.91
C ASP A 340 -14.89 -7.44 -14.80
N PRO A 341 -16.18 -7.08 -14.88
CA PRO A 341 -16.58 -5.90 -15.62
C PRO A 341 -15.90 -4.65 -15.08
N PRO A 342 -15.64 -3.64 -15.93
CA PRO A 342 -15.10 -2.37 -15.48
C PRO A 342 -16.02 -1.77 -14.41
N VAL A 343 -15.42 -1.22 -13.35
CA VAL A 343 -16.18 -0.46 -12.36
C VAL A 343 -16.57 0.87 -13.00
N ALA A 344 -17.85 1.25 -12.89
CA ALA A 344 -18.29 2.57 -13.30
C ALA A 344 -17.49 3.64 -12.52
N PRO A 345 -16.89 4.64 -13.20
CA PRO A 345 -16.10 5.65 -12.51
C PRO A 345 -16.96 6.37 -11.48
N ARG A 346 -16.56 6.26 -10.21
CA ARG A 346 -17.16 7.02 -9.13
C ARG A 346 -16.28 8.24 -8.80
N PRO A 347 -16.86 9.40 -8.45
CA PRO A 347 -16.10 10.49 -7.89
C PRO A 347 -15.34 10.05 -6.63
N LEU A 348 -14.13 10.58 -6.45
CA LEU A 348 -13.37 10.38 -5.22
C LEU A 348 -14.08 11.10 -4.05
N PRO A 349 -13.98 10.57 -2.82
CA PRO A 349 -14.59 11.19 -1.65
C PRO A 349 -13.97 12.57 -1.40
N PRO A 350 -14.75 13.56 -0.91
CA PRO A 350 -14.19 14.88 -0.59
C PRO A 350 -13.09 14.75 0.48
N LEU A 351 -12.06 15.59 0.37
CA LEU A 351 -11.03 15.65 1.41
C LEU A 351 -11.63 16.19 2.72
N PRO A 352 -11.24 15.64 3.89
CA PRO A 352 -11.72 16.14 5.18
C PRO A 352 -11.26 17.60 5.36
N GLN A 353 -12.19 18.53 5.47
CA GLN A 353 -11.89 19.93 5.82
C GLN A 353 -11.84 20.07 7.34
N ARG A 354 -10.79 20.70 7.88
CA ARG A 354 -10.78 21.13 9.29
C ARG A 354 -11.20 22.58 9.39
N LEU A 355 -11.99 22.90 10.41
CA LEU A 355 -12.36 24.28 10.73
C LEU A 355 -11.09 25.13 10.88
N ALA A 356 -11.10 26.28 10.21
CA ALA A 356 -9.99 27.22 10.19
C ALA A 356 -9.79 27.85 11.59
N PRO A 357 -8.58 27.85 12.16
CA PRO A 357 -8.21 28.87 13.15
C PRO A 357 -8.21 30.25 12.47
N GLU A 358 -8.20 31.33 13.27
CA GLU A 358 -7.89 32.66 12.73
C GLU A 358 -6.54 32.60 12.00
N VAL A 359 -6.58 32.78 10.67
CA VAL A 359 -5.43 32.55 9.77
C VAL A 359 -4.26 33.43 10.15
N ASP A 360 -4.54 34.68 10.49
CA ASP A 360 -3.53 35.68 10.87
C ASP A 360 -2.77 35.26 12.13
N ASP A 361 -3.47 34.74 13.14
CA ASP A 361 -2.86 34.21 14.35
C ASP A 361 -1.98 32.98 14.05
N ALA A 362 -2.46 32.06 13.22
CA ALA A 362 -1.71 30.87 12.82
C ALA A 362 -0.44 31.24 12.04
N LEU A 363 -0.52 32.23 11.14
CA LEU A 363 0.63 32.76 10.40
C LEU A 363 1.62 33.47 11.33
N ALA A 364 1.15 34.26 12.30
CA ALA A 364 2.00 34.93 13.28
C ALA A 364 2.73 33.93 14.19
N VAL A 365 2.07 32.84 14.58
CA VAL A 365 2.69 31.72 15.29
C VAL A 365 3.75 31.05 14.42
N LEU A 366 3.43 30.76 13.16
CA LEU A 366 4.39 30.15 12.22
C LEU A 366 5.64 31.01 12.07
N ASP A 367 5.50 32.32 11.87
CA ASP A 367 6.64 33.24 11.72
C ASP A 367 7.56 33.26 12.93
N ARG A 368 6.99 33.19 14.14
CA ARG A 368 7.76 33.11 15.38
C ARG A 368 8.50 31.79 15.48
N VAL A 369 7.83 30.68 15.16
CA VAL A 369 8.37 29.32 15.22
C VAL A 369 9.47 29.09 14.19
N LEU A 370 9.34 29.62 12.96
CA LEU A 370 10.35 29.46 11.92
C LEU A 370 11.68 30.15 12.26
N LYS A 371 11.64 31.25 13.03
CA LYS A 371 12.81 32.05 13.44
C LYS A 371 13.48 31.57 14.72
N ASP A 372 12.73 30.89 15.59
CA ASP A 372 13.18 30.48 16.93
C ASP A 372 14.04 29.20 16.86
N PRO A 373 15.33 29.24 17.24
CA PRO A 373 16.19 28.06 17.27
C PRO A 373 15.63 26.90 18.11
N THR A 374 14.95 27.20 19.22
CA THR A 374 14.40 26.19 20.14
C THR A 374 13.22 25.44 19.53
N SER A 375 12.58 26.01 18.49
CA SER A 375 11.49 25.35 17.78
C SER A 375 11.94 24.14 16.94
N TYR A 376 13.25 24.02 16.69
CA TYR A 376 13.84 22.89 15.95
C TYR A 376 14.34 21.76 16.86
N GLU A 377 14.29 21.92 18.18
CA GLU A 377 14.55 20.83 19.12
C GLU A 377 13.51 19.70 19.00
N GLY A 378 13.85 18.50 19.49
CA GLY A 378 12.92 17.36 19.46
C GLY A 378 12.44 16.99 18.06
N SER A 379 13.34 17.03 17.07
CA SER A 379 13.04 16.77 15.64
C SER A 379 11.99 17.75 15.05
N ALA A 380 12.08 19.02 15.45
CA ALA A 380 11.26 20.12 14.94
C ALA A 380 9.73 19.88 15.10
N ALA A 381 9.33 19.24 16.20
CA ALA A 381 7.92 18.99 16.50
C ALA A 381 7.07 20.27 16.56
N ARG A 382 7.65 21.38 17.06
CA ARG A 382 6.99 22.70 17.13
C ARG A 382 6.74 23.28 15.73
N VAL A 383 7.71 23.16 14.82
CA VAL A 383 7.54 23.57 13.40
C VAL A 383 6.40 22.78 12.76
N ARG A 384 6.40 21.45 12.89
CA ARG A 384 5.32 20.60 12.37
C ARG A 384 3.95 21.01 12.91
N ALA A 385 3.85 21.24 14.22
CA ALA A 385 2.60 21.65 14.85
C ALA A 385 2.08 23.00 14.36
N ALA A 386 2.97 23.97 14.12
CA ALA A 386 2.60 25.30 13.61
C ALA A 386 2.14 25.28 12.15
N VAL A 387 2.68 24.37 11.35
CA VAL A 387 2.37 24.25 9.92
C VAL A 387 1.05 23.48 9.67
N ALA A 388 0.74 22.48 10.50
CA ALA A 388 -0.44 21.63 10.36
C ALA A 388 -1.80 22.36 10.22
N PRO A 389 -2.13 23.41 11.00
CA PRO A 389 -3.40 24.11 10.84
C PRO A 389 -3.52 24.87 9.52
N LEU A 390 -2.41 25.40 8.98
CA LEU A 390 -2.39 26.14 7.71
C LEU A 390 -2.52 25.17 6.52
N ALA A 391 -1.87 24.01 6.61
CA ALA A 391 -1.92 22.96 5.59
C ALA A 391 -3.34 22.44 5.30
N LEU A 392 -4.22 22.44 6.30
CA LEU A 392 -5.54 21.78 6.25
C LEU A 392 -6.70 22.78 6.26
N ASN A 393 -6.40 24.07 6.08
CA ASN A 393 -7.37 25.15 6.19
C ASN A 393 -8.25 25.29 4.93
N GLY A 394 -7.69 24.97 3.75
CA GLY A 394 -8.41 25.02 2.46
C GLY A 394 -8.65 26.42 1.90
N LEU A 395 -8.23 27.48 2.62
CA LEU A 395 -8.29 28.87 2.17
C LEU A 395 -7.22 29.20 1.12
N ALA A 396 -7.63 29.89 0.05
CA ALA A 396 -6.78 30.15 -1.12
C ALA A 396 -5.64 31.13 -0.81
N GLU A 397 -5.87 32.08 0.09
CA GLU A 397 -4.92 33.10 0.51
C GLU A 397 -3.74 32.55 1.33
N VAL A 398 -3.86 31.35 1.89
CA VAL A 398 -2.78 30.73 2.69
C VAL A 398 -1.62 30.29 1.79
N GLY A 399 -1.89 29.78 0.60
CA GLY A 399 -0.87 29.29 -0.35
C GLY A 399 0.25 30.30 -0.64
N PRO A 400 -0.07 31.52 -1.14
CA PRO A 400 0.94 32.53 -1.46
C PRO A 400 1.80 32.91 -0.25
N THR A 401 1.18 33.00 0.93
CA THR A 401 1.88 33.38 2.16
C THR A 401 2.86 32.29 2.63
N LEU A 402 2.53 31.01 2.43
CA LEU A 402 3.44 29.91 2.71
C LEU A 402 4.61 29.86 1.70
N VAL A 403 4.36 30.14 0.43
CA VAL A 403 5.42 30.19 -0.60
C VAL A 403 6.46 31.27 -0.30
N GLN A 404 6.03 32.46 0.14
CA GLN A 404 6.97 33.53 0.54
C GLN A 404 7.92 33.09 1.66
N ARG A 405 7.45 32.24 2.57
CA ARG A 405 8.23 31.74 3.72
C ARG A 405 9.27 30.69 3.36
N LEU A 406 9.26 30.13 2.13
CA LEU A 406 10.33 29.25 1.66
C LEU A 406 11.71 29.94 1.64
N GLY A 407 11.71 31.27 1.51
CA GLY A 407 12.91 32.11 1.57
C GLY A 407 13.47 32.35 2.97
N GLY A 408 12.74 31.99 4.03
CA GLY A 408 13.11 32.26 5.42
C GLY A 408 12.58 33.61 5.93
N PRO A 409 13.16 34.15 7.01
CA PRO A 409 14.40 33.73 7.66
C PRO A 409 14.27 32.43 8.48
N PHE A 410 15.37 31.69 8.56
CA PHE A 410 15.53 30.48 9.38
C PHE A 410 16.79 30.61 10.24
N PRO A 411 16.82 30.07 11.46
CA PRO A 411 18.02 30.09 12.31
C PRO A 411 19.13 29.22 11.74
N ASP A 412 20.38 29.59 12.01
CA ASP A 412 21.55 28.78 11.66
C ASP A 412 21.82 27.72 12.74
N VAL A 413 21.00 26.66 12.73
CA VAL A 413 21.14 25.52 13.64
C VAL A 413 21.01 24.19 12.91
N GLN A 414 21.64 23.16 13.47
CA GLN A 414 21.54 21.79 12.99
C GLN A 414 20.46 21.02 13.75
N VAL A 415 19.60 20.34 13.00
CA VAL A 415 18.43 19.61 13.50
C VAL A 415 18.68 18.12 13.44
N ARG A 416 18.51 17.43 14.57
CA ARG A 416 18.57 15.96 14.63
C ARG A 416 17.19 15.36 14.34
N LEU A 417 17.13 14.54 13.30
CA LEU A 417 15.92 13.85 12.85
C LEU A 417 16.08 12.33 12.98
N PHE A 418 14.96 11.61 12.98
CA PHE A 418 14.92 10.14 12.95
C PHE A 418 15.80 9.47 14.01
N GLY A 419 15.67 9.91 15.27
CA GLY A 419 16.46 9.37 16.38
C GLY A 419 17.96 9.66 16.29
N GLY A 420 18.37 10.68 15.53
CA GLY A 420 19.76 11.05 15.29
C GLY A 420 20.39 10.41 14.04
N GLY A 421 19.61 9.64 13.26
CA GLY A 421 20.05 9.05 12.00
C GLY A 421 20.28 10.08 10.88
N LEU A 422 19.82 11.32 11.05
CA LEU A 422 20.04 12.44 10.15
C LEU A 422 20.30 13.72 10.93
N THR A 423 21.26 14.51 10.48
CA THR A 423 21.44 15.91 10.89
C THR A 423 21.27 16.80 9.67
N ALA A 424 20.41 17.82 9.75
CA ALA A 424 20.15 18.73 8.64
C ALA A 424 20.00 20.20 9.13
N PRO A 425 20.36 21.20 8.30
CA PRO A 425 20.13 22.60 8.65
C PRO A 425 18.65 22.91 8.87
N ALA A 426 18.33 23.79 9.83
CA ALA A 426 16.96 24.23 10.11
C ALA A 426 16.23 24.75 8.86
N ALA A 427 16.92 25.49 8.00
CA ALA A 427 16.37 25.96 6.71
C ALA A 427 15.81 24.82 5.84
N LYS A 428 16.50 23.67 5.81
CA LYS A 428 16.08 22.50 5.03
C LYS A 428 14.84 21.84 5.62
N VAL A 429 14.83 21.67 6.95
CA VAL A 429 13.68 21.11 7.68
C VAL A 429 12.45 22.01 7.58
N ALA A 430 12.63 23.33 7.68
CA ALA A 430 11.56 24.30 7.52
C ALA A 430 10.95 24.28 6.12
N ARG A 431 11.79 24.35 5.06
CA ARG A 431 11.33 24.27 3.67
C ARG A 431 10.57 22.97 3.40
N TRP A 432 11.04 21.85 3.92
CA TRP A 432 10.35 20.57 3.82
C TRP A 432 8.92 20.61 4.40
N TYR A 433 8.74 21.11 5.63
CA TYR A 433 7.40 21.25 6.21
C TYR A 433 6.53 22.27 5.47
N LEU A 434 7.11 23.38 4.98
CA LEU A 434 6.36 24.39 4.20
C LEU A 434 5.86 23.82 2.86
N LEU A 435 6.71 23.12 2.10
CA LEU A 435 6.31 22.46 0.85
C LEU A 435 5.16 21.47 1.06
N TRP A 436 5.19 20.74 2.19
CA TRP A 436 4.10 19.87 2.58
C TRP A 436 2.79 20.64 2.79
N ALA A 437 2.82 21.74 3.55
CA ALA A 437 1.62 22.52 3.78
C ALA A 437 1.06 23.18 2.52
N ILE A 438 1.92 23.67 1.63
CA ILE A 438 1.49 24.25 0.37
C ILE A 438 0.74 23.21 -0.46
N ALA A 439 1.30 21.99 -0.58
CA ALA A 439 0.68 20.91 -1.32
C ALA A 439 -0.69 20.50 -0.77
N LEU A 440 -0.85 20.47 0.57
CA LEU A 440 -2.14 20.13 1.20
C LEU A 440 -3.16 21.26 1.16
N GLY A 441 -2.71 22.53 1.15
CA GLY A 441 -3.58 23.69 0.97
C GLY A 441 -4.21 23.73 -0.42
N GLY A 442 -3.63 23.02 -1.40
CA GLY A 442 -4.23 22.71 -2.69
C GLY A 442 -4.24 23.85 -3.71
N ARG A 443 -3.64 25.01 -3.40
CA ARG A 443 -3.61 26.19 -4.27
C ARG A 443 -2.34 27.00 -4.04
N GLU A 444 -1.33 26.81 -4.89
CA GLU A 444 -0.27 27.80 -5.19
C GLU A 444 0.69 27.27 -6.29
N ARG A 445 1.69 28.08 -6.64
CA ARG A 445 2.80 27.68 -7.51
C ARG A 445 4.07 27.41 -6.72
N ILE A 446 4.61 26.19 -6.85
CA ILE A 446 5.96 25.85 -6.40
C ILE A 446 6.98 26.38 -7.43
N PRO A 447 8.03 27.12 -7.01
CA PRO A 447 9.07 27.56 -7.94
C PRO A 447 9.76 26.36 -8.63
N PRO A 448 9.79 26.28 -9.98
CA PRO A 448 10.43 25.18 -10.70
C PRO A 448 11.92 25.02 -10.41
N ALA A 449 12.60 26.10 -9.98
CA ALA A 449 13.99 26.05 -9.53
C ALA A 449 14.23 25.05 -8.38
N LEU A 450 13.22 24.77 -7.53
CA LEU A 450 13.32 23.77 -6.47
C LEU A 450 13.41 22.34 -7.02
N LEU A 451 12.82 22.08 -8.20
CA LEU A 451 12.92 20.77 -8.88
C LEU A 451 14.32 20.54 -9.47
N ALA A 452 15.00 21.63 -9.81
CA ALA A 452 16.34 21.62 -10.40
C ALA A 452 17.46 21.52 -9.36
N GLU A 453 17.17 21.57 -8.05
CA GLU A 453 18.19 21.42 -7.03
C GLU A 453 18.91 20.06 -7.16
N PRO A 454 20.26 20.05 -7.20
CA PRO A 454 21.02 18.83 -7.41
C PRO A 454 20.96 17.93 -6.18
N TRP A 455 20.91 16.63 -6.43
CA TRP A 455 21.10 15.64 -5.38
C TRP A 455 22.59 15.53 -5.04
N THR A 456 22.99 15.97 -3.85
CA THR A 456 24.40 15.99 -3.42
C THR A 456 24.70 14.99 -2.29
N ALA A 457 23.67 14.41 -1.68
CA ALA A 457 23.82 13.42 -0.62
C ALA A 457 24.19 12.04 -1.19
N ARG A 458 24.66 11.14 -0.32
CA ARG A 458 24.90 9.74 -0.74
C ARG A 458 23.57 9.07 -1.12
N PRO A 459 23.55 8.20 -2.13
CA PRO A 459 22.35 7.47 -2.51
C PRO A 459 21.73 6.77 -1.30
N ASN A 460 20.41 6.90 -1.18
CA ASN A 460 19.60 6.12 -0.25
C ASN A 460 19.91 6.33 1.26
N ARG A 461 20.37 7.53 1.61
CA ARG A 461 20.42 7.97 3.02
C ARG A 461 19.16 8.74 3.40
N ALA A 462 19.00 9.02 4.70
CA ALA A 462 17.81 9.65 5.27
C ALA A 462 17.56 11.09 4.75
N GLU A 463 18.54 11.72 4.11
CA GLU A 463 18.45 13.02 3.45
C GLU A 463 17.28 13.06 2.47
N LYS A 464 16.92 11.93 1.84
CA LYS A 464 15.81 11.82 0.89
C LYS A 464 14.45 12.28 1.44
N TYR A 465 14.30 12.30 2.76
CA TYR A 465 13.07 12.73 3.41
C TYR A 465 12.91 14.25 3.45
N VAL A 466 14.01 15.00 3.44
CA VAL A 466 14.02 16.45 3.71
C VAL A 466 14.59 17.29 2.58
N GLU A 467 15.03 16.66 1.49
CA GLU A 467 15.57 17.36 0.32
C GLU A 467 14.46 18.05 -0.48
N ALA A 468 14.77 19.23 -1.04
CA ALA A 468 13.76 20.09 -1.65
C ALA A 468 13.21 19.50 -2.94
N ALA A 469 14.06 18.99 -3.84
CA ALA A 469 13.64 18.44 -5.13
C ALA A 469 12.56 17.33 -5.02
N PRO A 470 12.73 16.26 -4.21
CA PRO A 470 11.69 15.25 -4.04
C PRO A 470 10.40 15.80 -3.41
N ALA A 471 10.51 16.71 -2.43
CA ALA A 471 9.35 17.35 -1.80
C ALA A 471 8.60 18.27 -2.78
N ALA A 472 9.34 19.01 -3.62
CA ALA A 472 8.81 19.87 -4.66
C ALA A 472 8.13 19.06 -5.77
N ALA A 473 8.73 17.94 -6.21
CA ALA A 473 8.12 17.05 -7.20
C ALA A 473 6.77 16.50 -6.72
N TRP A 474 6.70 16.09 -5.45
CA TRP A 474 5.43 15.69 -4.85
C TRP A 474 4.45 16.87 -4.75
N ALA A 475 4.90 18.04 -4.30
CA ALA A 475 4.03 19.21 -4.14
C ALA A 475 3.42 19.68 -5.46
N VAL A 476 4.20 19.79 -6.55
CA VAL A 476 3.65 20.16 -7.87
C VAL A 476 2.61 19.15 -8.36
N ALA A 477 2.83 17.86 -8.10
CA ALA A 477 1.90 16.80 -8.46
C ALA A 477 0.57 16.89 -7.69
N GLN A 478 0.61 17.23 -6.40
CA GLN A 478 -0.61 17.43 -5.61
C GLN A 478 -1.37 18.70 -6.00
N LEU A 479 -0.65 19.75 -6.40
CA LEU A 479 -1.23 21.03 -6.84
C LEU A 479 -1.76 20.99 -8.28
N GLY A 480 -1.49 19.91 -9.04
CA GLY A 480 -1.84 19.86 -10.46
C GLY A 480 -1.08 20.89 -11.31
N GLN A 481 0.11 21.31 -10.86
CA GLN A 481 0.93 22.33 -11.53
C GLN A 481 1.59 21.77 -12.81
N ALA A 482 0.84 21.80 -13.92
CA ALA A 482 1.23 21.22 -15.21
C ALA A 482 1.64 22.28 -16.27
N ASP A 483 2.09 23.47 -15.85
CA ASP A 483 2.62 24.48 -16.76
C ASP A 483 3.93 24.04 -17.43
N GLU A 484 4.27 24.67 -18.57
CA GLU A 484 5.41 24.24 -19.40
C GLU A 484 6.75 24.30 -18.66
N GLU A 485 6.97 25.30 -17.81
CA GLU A 485 8.23 25.43 -17.06
C GLU A 485 8.37 24.28 -16.06
N THR A 486 7.28 23.93 -15.37
CA THR A 486 7.25 22.82 -14.42
C THR A 486 7.47 21.47 -15.12
N LEU A 487 6.78 21.22 -16.24
CA LEU A 487 6.95 19.99 -17.00
C LEU A 487 8.36 19.87 -17.59
N ALA A 488 8.92 20.96 -18.12
CA ALA A 488 10.29 21.00 -18.62
C ALA A 488 11.30 20.66 -17.52
N ALA A 489 11.12 21.25 -16.33
CA ALA A 489 11.97 20.98 -15.18
C ALA A 489 11.90 19.50 -14.77
N LEU A 490 10.71 18.91 -14.69
CA LEU A 490 10.55 17.48 -14.36
C LEU A 490 11.20 16.55 -15.40
N VAL A 491 10.97 16.80 -16.70
CA VAL A 491 11.55 15.99 -17.79
C VAL A 491 13.08 16.08 -17.78
N ALA A 492 13.64 17.26 -17.55
CA ALA A 492 15.09 17.45 -17.47
C ALA A 492 15.75 16.66 -16.34
N ARG A 493 15.00 16.28 -15.30
CA ARG A 493 15.53 15.49 -14.17
C ARG A 493 15.54 13.98 -14.43
N LEU A 494 14.95 13.49 -15.52
CA LEU A 494 14.86 12.04 -15.79
C LEU A 494 16.18 11.41 -16.25
N ASP A 495 17.09 12.20 -16.83
CA ASP A 495 18.32 11.70 -17.45
C ASP A 495 19.60 12.35 -16.85
N VAL A 496 19.51 12.81 -15.59
CA VAL A 496 20.68 13.36 -14.90
C VAL A 496 21.57 12.21 -14.44
N ALA A 497 22.84 12.24 -14.89
CA ALA A 497 23.86 11.27 -14.53
C ALA A 497 24.01 11.15 -13.00
N ASP A 498 24.30 9.93 -12.54
CA ASP A 498 24.50 9.57 -11.12
C ASP A 498 23.31 9.87 -10.19
N GLN A 499 22.15 10.24 -10.74
CA GLN A 499 20.94 10.41 -9.97
C GLN A 499 20.43 9.05 -9.47
N PRO A 500 20.11 8.92 -8.17
CA PRO A 500 19.52 7.70 -7.66
C PRO A 500 18.18 7.39 -8.34
N LEU A 501 17.98 6.12 -8.70
CA LEU A 501 16.79 5.68 -9.44
C LEU A 501 15.47 5.95 -8.69
N TRP A 502 15.48 5.90 -7.36
CA TRP A 502 14.32 6.25 -6.55
C TRP A 502 13.94 7.73 -6.68
N LEU A 503 14.92 8.62 -6.91
CA LEU A 503 14.66 10.05 -7.11
C LEU A 503 14.08 10.29 -8.51
N VAL A 504 14.53 9.52 -9.50
CA VAL A 504 13.87 9.47 -10.82
C VAL A 504 12.39 9.06 -10.65
N GLY A 505 12.10 8.12 -9.74
CA GLY A 505 10.74 7.70 -9.40
C GLY A 505 9.83 8.85 -8.95
N ASP A 506 10.36 9.81 -8.19
CA ASP A 506 9.58 10.99 -7.77
C ASP A 506 9.17 11.88 -8.95
N PHE A 507 10.09 12.10 -9.89
CA PHE A 507 9.84 12.89 -11.09
C PHE A 507 8.91 12.16 -12.08
N VAL A 508 9.09 10.85 -12.26
CA VAL A 508 8.17 9.98 -13.01
C VAL A 508 6.77 10.01 -12.40
N GLY A 509 6.68 9.91 -11.07
CA GLY A 509 5.43 9.98 -10.34
C GLY A 509 4.71 11.32 -10.54
N ALA A 510 5.45 12.42 -10.46
CA ALA A 510 4.91 13.76 -10.70
C ALA A 510 4.44 13.94 -12.15
N LEU A 511 5.25 13.55 -13.13
CA LEU A 511 4.89 13.61 -14.55
C LEU A 511 3.63 12.78 -14.84
N SER A 512 3.56 11.55 -14.33
CA SER A 512 2.40 10.67 -14.53
C SER A 512 1.13 11.28 -13.92
N ALA A 513 1.24 11.87 -12.73
CA ALA A 513 0.11 12.53 -12.06
C ALA A 513 -0.38 13.78 -12.82
N LEU A 514 0.53 14.59 -13.35
CA LEU A 514 0.22 15.85 -14.02
C LEU A 514 -0.29 15.67 -15.46
N THR A 515 0.13 14.61 -16.13
CA THR A 515 -0.11 14.41 -17.56
C THR A 515 -1.13 13.31 -17.86
N GLY A 516 -1.31 12.37 -16.93
CA GLY A 516 -2.09 11.14 -17.14
C GLY A 516 -1.36 10.08 -17.98
N GLU A 517 -0.14 10.38 -18.45
CA GLU A 517 0.67 9.43 -19.22
C GLU A 517 1.26 8.35 -18.32
N GLY A 518 1.27 7.11 -18.81
CA GLY A 518 1.66 5.91 -18.05
C GLY A 518 3.02 5.32 -18.44
N PHE A 519 3.96 6.13 -18.95
CA PHE A 519 5.25 5.64 -19.47
C PHE A 519 6.18 5.07 -18.40
N GLY A 520 5.94 5.39 -17.12
CA GLY A 520 6.78 4.93 -16.02
C GLY A 520 8.23 5.36 -16.21
N TYR A 521 9.16 4.41 -16.15
CA TYR A 521 10.60 4.66 -16.23
C TYR A 521 11.16 4.69 -17.67
N ASP A 522 10.31 4.70 -18.70
CA ASP A 522 10.77 4.89 -20.10
C ASP A 522 11.07 6.38 -20.35
N VAL A 523 12.31 6.77 -20.06
CA VAL A 523 12.82 8.15 -20.25
C VAL A 523 12.68 8.60 -21.70
N ALA A 524 12.91 7.69 -22.67
CA ALA A 524 12.83 8.02 -24.08
C ALA A 524 11.37 8.32 -24.51
N ALA A 525 10.38 7.61 -23.94
CA ALA A 525 8.97 7.93 -24.16
C ALA A 525 8.60 9.32 -23.61
N TRP A 526 9.06 9.66 -22.40
CA TRP A 526 8.87 11.00 -21.84
C TRP A 526 9.49 12.10 -22.70
N GLN A 527 10.72 11.91 -23.17
CA GLN A 527 11.40 12.86 -24.03
C GLN A 527 10.70 13.04 -25.39
N ARG A 528 10.24 11.95 -26.00
CA ARG A 528 9.45 11.99 -27.26
C ARG A 528 8.13 12.73 -27.06
N TRP A 529 7.41 12.40 -25.99
CA TRP A 529 6.16 13.07 -25.64
C TRP A 529 6.35 14.58 -25.44
N TRP A 530 7.39 14.96 -24.69
CA TRP A 530 7.70 16.36 -24.42
C TRP A 530 8.05 17.12 -25.71
N SER A 531 8.89 16.53 -26.57
CA SER A 531 9.25 17.12 -27.87
C SER A 531 8.02 17.29 -28.79
N GLY A 532 7.12 16.29 -28.81
CA GLY A 532 5.86 16.36 -29.55
C GLY A 532 4.98 17.52 -29.07
N ARG A 533 4.86 17.68 -27.76
CA ARG A 533 4.11 18.77 -27.13
C ARG A 533 4.69 20.15 -27.49
N GLN A 534 6.02 20.32 -27.42
CA GLN A 534 6.68 21.58 -27.77
C GLN A 534 6.54 21.95 -29.26
N SER A 535 6.46 20.96 -30.14
CA SER A 535 6.31 21.18 -31.59
C SER A 535 4.87 21.37 -32.06
N GLY A 536 3.88 21.33 -31.15
CA GLY A 536 2.46 21.47 -31.48
C GLY A 536 1.86 20.31 -32.28
N ARG A 537 2.60 19.20 -32.44
CA ARG A 537 2.14 17.99 -33.12
C ARG A 537 1.54 17.05 -32.08
N ARG A 538 0.21 17.04 -31.99
CA ARG A 538 -0.54 15.99 -31.27
C ARG A 538 -0.78 14.80 -32.17
#